data_AF-A0A1U9NC84-F1
#
_entry.id   AF-A0A1U9NC84-F1
#
_cell.length_a   1.000
_cell.length_b   1.000
_cell.length_c   1.000
_cell.angle_alpha   90.00
_cell.angle_beta   90.00
_cell.angle_gamma   90.00
#
_symmetry.space_group_name_H-M   'P 1'
#
loop_
_entity.id
_entity.type
_entity.pdbx_description
1 polymer ?
#
loop_
_entity_poly.entity_id
_entity_poly.type
_entity_poly.pdbx_seq_one_letter_code
_entity_poly.pdbx_strand_id
1 'polypeptide(L)'
;MSSEDWYRKRNYLHFDRPISEKSAEKIVTNPKAVSVHSFYPLISYSISVTKIYKDESDRIGKKVKDRPISYAAHIDSHIYSFYCHLLTPLYEDLLHKYGLEDNILAFRKLGKNNIDFAFDAFKEIKSLGEKYSGCTAIGLDITGFFDNLDHELLKHSWQQLINKNVLPDDHFAVFRSLTKFSKVDRSSLYKLLDISEHNPKNDRFRVCSPAEFRNLVRANKLIVLFCTQN
;
A
#
# COMPACT_ATOMS: atom_id res chain seq x y z
N MET A 1 -6.96 -1.91 -23.00
CA MET A 1 -6.50 -1.43 -21.67
C MET A 1 -5.00 -1.22 -21.79
N SER A 2 -4.46 -0.03 -21.49
CA SER A 2 -3.00 0.13 -21.46
C SER A 2 -2.48 -0.52 -20.20
N SER A 3 -1.58 -1.49 -20.33
CA SER A 3 -0.95 -2.16 -19.19
C SER A 3 -0.06 -1.24 -18.36
N GLU A 4 0.36 -0.11 -18.93
CA GLU A 4 1.22 0.90 -18.28
C GLU A 4 0.60 1.46 -17.00
N ASP A 5 -0.73 1.42 -16.88
CA ASP A 5 -1.44 1.99 -15.72
C ASP A 5 -1.35 1.13 -14.46
N TRP A 6 -1.15 -0.19 -14.59
CA TRP A 6 -1.19 -1.11 -13.44
C TRP A 6 -0.05 -2.12 -13.39
N TYR A 7 0.55 -2.48 -14.53
CA TYR A 7 1.63 -3.46 -14.55
C TYR A 7 2.98 -2.78 -14.30
N ARG A 8 3.73 -3.31 -13.33
CA ARG A 8 5.13 -2.92 -13.08
C ARG A 8 5.94 -4.14 -12.68
N LYS A 9 6.99 -4.47 -13.44
CA LYS A 9 7.89 -5.58 -13.12
C LYS A 9 8.54 -5.37 -11.75
N ARG A 10 8.28 -6.28 -10.81
CA ARG A 10 8.92 -6.28 -9.49
C ARG A 10 10.17 -7.14 -9.52
N ASN A 11 11.25 -6.62 -8.96
CA ASN A 11 12.57 -7.26 -9.00
C ASN A 11 13.05 -7.75 -7.63
N TYR A 12 12.26 -7.59 -6.55
CA TYR A 12 12.62 -8.07 -5.22
C TYR A 12 12.42 -9.58 -5.11
N LEU A 13 13.02 -10.23 -4.10
CA LEU A 13 12.75 -11.65 -3.84
C LEU A 13 11.50 -11.80 -2.98
N HIS A 14 10.65 -12.74 -3.38
CA HIS A 14 9.50 -13.18 -2.61
C HIS A 14 9.32 -14.70 -2.75
N PHE A 15 8.24 -15.27 -2.21
CA PHE A 15 7.93 -16.70 -2.32
C PHE A 15 7.52 -17.14 -3.74
N ASP A 16 7.05 -16.21 -4.56
CA ASP A 16 6.74 -16.42 -5.97
C ASP A 16 7.84 -15.83 -6.89
N ARG A 17 7.74 -16.15 -8.18
CA ARG A 17 8.65 -15.62 -9.20
C ARG A 17 8.04 -14.37 -9.83
N PRO A 18 8.84 -13.42 -10.32
CA PRO A 18 8.37 -12.40 -11.24
C PRO A 18 7.65 -13.05 -12.43
N ILE A 19 6.51 -12.48 -12.82
CA ILE A 19 5.74 -12.93 -13.97
C ILE A 19 5.75 -11.86 -15.08
N SER A 20 5.51 -12.27 -16.32
CA SER A 20 5.35 -11.35 -17.43
C SER A 20 4.00 -10.64 -17.38
N GLU A 21 3.89 -9.51 -18.07
CA GLU A 21 2.67 -8.73 -18.22
C GLU A 21 1.51 -9.58 -18.73
N LYS A 22 1.71 -10.32 -19.81
CA LYS A 22 0.70 -11.23 -20.38
C LYS A 22 0.21 -12.28 -19.39
N SER A 23 1.09 -12.80 -18.54
CA SER A 23 0.71 -13.77 -17.50
C SER A 23 -0.02 -13.08 -16.35
N ALA A 24 0.40 -11.87 -15.97
CA ALA A 24 -0.27 -11.09 -14.94
C ALA A 24 -1.69 -10.72 -15.38
N GLU A 25 -1.85 -10.22 -16.61
CA GLU A 25 -3.13 -9.82 -17.19
C GLU A 25 -4.14 -10.96 -17.15
N LYS A 26 -3.75 -12.17 -17.57
CA LYS A 26 -4.60 -13.37 -17.52
C LYS A 26 -5.13 -13.70 -16.11
N ILE A 27 -4.35 -13.38 -15.08
CA ILE A 27 -4.73 -13.65 -13.68
C ILE A 27 -5.64 -12.53 -13.18
N VAL A 28 -5.17 -11.28 -13.26
CA VAL A 28 -5.84 -10.14 -12.63
C VAL A 28 -7.17 -9.78 -13.29
N THR A 29 -7.32 -10.05 -14.59
CA THR A 29 -8.57 -9.79 -15.34
C THR A 29 -9.61 -10.90 -15.19
N ASN A 30 -9.29 -11.98 -14.47
CA ASN A 30 -10.20 -13.11 -14.24
C ASN A 30 -10.70 -13.09 -12.78
N PRO A 31 -11.93 -12.61 -12.50
CA PRO A 31 -12.49 -12.57 -11.16
C PRO A 31 -12.48 -13.93 -10.45
N LYS A 32 -12.75 -15.02 -11.18
CA LYS A 32 -12.73 -16.37 -10.60
C LYS A 32 -11.33 -16.80 -10.18
N ALA A 33 -10.29 -16.38 -10.91
CA ALA A 33 -8.91 -16.66 -10.53
C ALA A 33 -8.52 -15.85 -9.28
N VAL A 34 -8.93 -14.59 -9.21
CA VAL A 34 -8.63 -13.71 -8.06
C VAL A 34 -9.38 -14.15 -6.80
N SER A 35 -10.65 -14.56 -6.91
CA SER A 35 -11.45 -14.95 -5.75
C SER A 35 -10.90 -16.17 -5.00
N VAL A 36 -10.28 -17.11 -5.72
CA VAL A 36 -9.64 -18.31 -5.15
C VAL A 36 -8.12 -18.15 -4.97
N HIS A 37 -7.56 -16.99 -5.31
CA HIS A 37 -6.12 -16.74 -5.21
C HIS A 37 -5.63 -16.81 -3.76
N SER A 38 -4.54 -17.52 -3.55
CA SER A 38 -3.91 -17.66 -2.24
C SER A 38 -2.79 -16.63 -2.09
N PHE A 39 -3.10 -15.52 -1.42
CA PHE A 39 -2.13 -14.47 -1.11
C PHE A 39 -1.04 -14.99 -0.17
N TYR A 40 0.21 -14.64 -0.46
CA TYR A 40 1.33 -14.96 0.43
C TYR A 40 1.41 -13.97 1.60
N PRO A 41 2.05 -14.35 2.72
CA PRO A 41 2.45 -13.36 3.72
C PRO A 41 3.35 -12.31 3.09
N LEU A 42 3.20 -11.06 3.51
CA LEU A 42 4.12 -9.98 3.17
C LEU A 42 5.50 -10.30 3.73
N ILE A 43 6.56 -9.86 3.06
CA ILE A 43 7.90 -9.85 3.66
C ILE A 43 8.15 -8.46 4.22
N SER A 44 8.54 -8.40 5.50
CA SER A 44 8.75 -7.14 6.23
C SER A 44 10.20 -6.92 6.62
N TYR A 45 10.64 -5.67 6.62
CA TYR A 45 11.93 -5.22 7.14
C TYR A 45 11.84 -3.76 7.60
N SER A 46 12.81 -3.27 8.38
CA SER A 46 12.85 -1.88 8.82
C SER A 46 13.98 -1.11 8.13
N ILE A 47 13.73 0.15 7.79
CA ILE A 47 14.77 1.11 7.39
C ILE A 47 14.90 2.17 8.49
N SER A 48 16.12 2.39 8.97
CA SER A 48 16.41 3.45 9.94
C SER A 48 16.71 4.76 9.21
N VAL A 49 15.95 5.82 9.53
CA VAL A 49 16.15 7.15 8.98
C VAL A 49 16.52 8.11 10.11
N THR A 50 17.67 8.76 9.99
CA THR A 50 18.09 9.80 10.95
C THR A 50 17.41 11.11 10.61
N LYS A 51 16.51 11.57 11.49
CA LYS A 51 15.94 12.92 11.43
C LYS A 51 16.81 13.90 12.18
N ILE A 52 17.10 15.03 11.54
CA ILE A 52 17.71 16.19 12.16
C ILE A 52 16.58 17.11 12.63
N TYR A 53 16.64 17.57 13.87
CA TYR A 53 15.69 18.53 14.42
C TYR A 53 16.43 19.58 15.23
N LYS A 54 15.80 20.73 15.44
CA LYS A 54 16.27 21.72 16.42
C LYS A 54 15.46 21.56 17.70
N ASP A 55 16.14 21.52 18.84
CA ASP A 55 15.48 21.57 20.14
C ASP A 55 15.05 23.01 20.50
N GLU A 56 14.35 23.16 21.62
CA GLU A 56 13.88 24.46 22.11
C GLU A 56 15.01 25.44 22.46
N SER A 57 16.26 24.95 22.56
CA SER A 57 17.47 25.73 22.82
C SER A 57 18.28 25.99 21.54
N ASP A 58 17.67 25.83 20.35
CA ASP A 58 18.29 26.01 19.03
C ASP A 58 19.45 25.04 18.72
N ARG A 59 19.62 23.97 19.52
CA ARG A 59 20.67 22.97 19.28
C ARG A 59 20.19 21.93 18.27
N ILE A 60 21.12 21.50 17.41
CA ILE A 60 20.85 20.49 16.40
C ILE A 60 20.91 19.10 17.05
N GLY A 61 19.75 18.46 17.16
CA GLY A 61 19.60 17.07 17.61
C GLY A 61 19.49 16.09 16.43
N LYS A 62 19.88 14.84 16.67
CA LYS A 62 19.65 13.72 15.76
C LYS A 62 18.77 12.67 16.43
N LYS A 63 17.70 12.27 15.75
CA LYS A 63 16.80 11.20 16.21
C LYS A 63 16.69 10.13 15.13
N VAL A 64 17.10 8.91 15.43
CA VAL A 64 16.89 7.77 14.55
C VAL A 64 15.43 7.35 14.64
N LYS A 65 14.77 7.20 13.49
CA LYS A 65 13.39 6.72 13.38
C LYS A 65 13.34 5.52 12.44
N ASP A 66 12.95 4.38 12.97
CA ASP A 66 12.73 3.18 12.18
C ASP A 66 11.40 3.26 11.41
N ARG A 67 11.45 2.81 10.16
CA ARG A 67 10.32 2.75 9.24
C ARG A 67 10.08 1.30 8.86
N PRO A 68 9.07 0.64 9.43
CA PRO A 68 8.71 -0.69 8.99
C PRO A 68 8.18 -0.61 7.56
N ILE A 69 8.67 -1.51 6.71
CA ILE A 69 8.25 -1.67 5.32
C ILE A 69 7.83 -3.12 5.16
N SER A 70 6.72 -3.33 4.47
CA SER A 70 6.27 -4.65 4.05
C SER A 70 5.98 -4.61 2.56
N TYR A 71 6.30 -5.69 1.86
CA TYR A 71 6.04 -5.81 0.43
C TYR A 71 5.38 -7.15 0.12
N ALA A 72 4.49 -7.13 -0.87
CA ALA A 72 3.69 -8.28 -1.28
C ALA A 72 4.44 -9.19 -2.27
N ALA A 73 3.86 -10.35 -2.55
CA ALA A 73 4.30 -11.21 -3.64
C ALA A 73 4.16 -10.52 -5.00
N HIS A 74 4.83 -11.04 -6.02
CA HIS A 74 4.80 -10.46 -7.36
C HIS A 74 3.35 -10.46 -7.89
N ILE A 75 2.69 -11.62 -7.88
CA ILE A 75 1.30 -11.77 -8.33
C ILE A 75 0.36 -10.93 -7.47
N ASP A 76 0.51 -10.99 -6.14
CA ASP A 76 -0.32 -10.24 -5.19
C ASP A 76 -0.23 -8.72 -5.46
N SER A 77 0.98 -8.20 -5.72
CA SER A 77 1.18 -6.78 -6.04
C SER A 77 0.52 -6.37 -7.35
N HIS A 78 0.43 -7.28 -8.31
CA HIS A 78 -0.27 -7.05 -9.58
C HIS A 78 -1.78 -7.06 -9.40
N ILE A 79 -2.32 -7.97 -8.57
CA ILE A 79 -3.74 -7.97 -8.20
C ILE A 79 -4.08 -6.63 -7.53
N TYR A 80 -3.32 -6.19 -6.53
CA TYR A 80 -3.56 -4.90 -5.86
C TYR A 80 -3.53 -3.72 -6.83
N SER A 81 -2.54 -3.68 -7.73
CA SER A 81 -2.43 -2.59 -8.69
C SER A 81 -3.56 -2.60 -9.72
N PHE A 82 -4.03 -3.77 -10.15
CA PHE A 82 -5.14 -3.89 -11.09
C PHE A 82 -6.46 -3.48 -10.45
N TYR A 83 -6.75 -3.91 -9.22
CA TYR A 83 -7.97 -3.49 -8.52
C TYR A 83 -7.95 -1.99 -8.20
N CYS A 84 -6.78 -1.43 -7.87
CA CYS A 84 -6.64 0.03 -7.76
C CYS A 84 -6.99 0.73 -9.09
N HIS A 85 -6.49 0.21 -10.22
CA HIS A 85 -6.84 0.73 -11.55
C HIS A 85 -8.34 0.64 -11.85
N LEU A 86 -9.03 -0.43 -11.47
CA LEU A 86 -10.49 -0.56 -11.65
C LEU A 86 -11.28 0.45 -10.80
N LEU A 87 -10.82 0.71 -9.58
CA LEU A 87 -11.54 1.56 -8.63
C LEU A 87 -11.27 3.05 -8.81
N THR A 88 -10.11 3.40 -9.38
CA THR A 88 -9.70 4.79 -9.59
C THR A 88 -10.75 5.60 -10.35
N PRO A 89 -11.23 5.21 -11.55
CA PRO A 89 -12.22 6.03 -12.27
C PRO A 89 -13.54 6.18 -11.50
N LEU A 90 -14.01 5.13 -10.82
CA LEU A 90 -15.20 5.21 -9.98
C LEU A 90 -15.03 6.19 -8.82
N TYR A 91 -13.83 6.28 -8.26
CA TYR A 91 -13.51 7.19 -7.18
C TYR A 91 -13.43 8.63 -7.66
N GLU A 92 -12.81 8.86 -8.83
CA GLU A 92 -12.79 10.18 -9.48
C GLU A 92 -14.21 10.67 -9.80
N ASP A 93 -15.07 9.82 -10.36
CA ASP A 93 -16.48 10.15 -10.62
C ASP A 93 -17.23 10.52 -9.33
N LEU A 94 -16.95 9.81 -8.24
CA LEU A 94 -17.56 10.08 -6.94
C LEU A 94 -17.11 11.43 -6.37
N LEU A 95 -15.83 11.78 -6.52
CA LEU A 95 -15.31 13.09 -6.10
C LEU A 95 -15.98 14.22 -6.88
N HIS A 96 -16.08 14.11 -8.21
CA HIS A 96 -16.78 15.09 -9.04
C HIS A 96 -18.25 15.23 -8.66
N LYS A 97 -18.94 14.10 -8.42
CA LYS A 97 -20.35 14.12 -8.00
C LYS A 97 -20.56 14.90 -6.69
N TYR A 98 -19.60 14.87 -5.77
CA TYR A 98 -19.68 15.57 -4.50
C TYR A 98 -19.01 16.96 -4.50
N GLY A 99 -18.41 17.41 -5.60
CA GLY A 99 -17.65 18.67 -5.65
C GLY A 99 -16.38 18.64 -4.78
N LEU A 100 -15.75 17.48 -4.66
CA LEU A 100 -14.57 17.24 -3.80
C LEU A 100 -13.27 17.05 -4.59
N GLU A 101 -13.32 17.10 -5.92
CA GLU A 101 -12.20 16.86 -6.81
C GLU A 101 -11.02 17.83 -6.60
N ASP A 102 -11.29 19.05 -6.16
CA ASP A 102 -10.25 20.06 -5.92
C ASP A 102 -9.73 20.02 -4.47
N ASN A 103 -10.41 19.29 -3.59
CA ASN A 103 -10.13 19.26 -2.15
C ASN A 103 -9.32 18.02 -1.72
N ILE A 104 -9.49 16.90 -2.42
CA ILE A 104 -8.87 15.62 -2.04
C ILE A 104 -7.64 15.34 -2.89
N LEU A 105 -6.44 15.51 -2.33
CA LEU A 105 -5.21 15.49 -3.14
C LEU A 105 -4.48 14.14 -3.14
N ALA A 106 -4.57 13.41 -2.04
CA ALA A 106 -3.73 12.24 -1.79
C ALA A 106 -4.00 11.09 -2.76
N PHE A 107 -2.92 10.45 -3.23
CA PHE A 107 -2.94 9.24 -4.06
C PHE A 107 -3.65 9.34 -5.43
N ARG A 108 -3.86 10.56 -5.94
CA ARG A 108 -4.49 10.82 -7.25
C ARG A 108 -3.48 11.29 -8.29
N LYS A 109 -3.77 11.04 -9.58
CA LYS A 109 -2.97 11.51 -10.72
C LYS A 109 -3.44 12.91 -11.14
N LEU A 110 -2.96 13.96 -10.46
CA LEU A 110 -3.42 15.35 -10.65
C LEU A 110 -2.46 16.24 -11.45
N GLY A 111 -1.35 15.71 -11.96
CA GLY A 111 -0.35 16.51 -12.70
C GLY A 111 0.37 17.58 -11.87
N LYS A 112 0.16 17.58 -10.55
CA LYS A 112 0.76 18.48 -9.55
C LYS A 112 1.57 17.67 -8.54
N ASN A 113 2.58 18.31 -7.96
CA ASN A 113 3.34 17.76 -6.84
C ASN A 113 3.02 18.51 -5.53
N ASN A 114 3.61 18.06 -4.41
CA ASN A 114 3.33 18.64 -3.09
C ASN A 114 3.66 20.14 -2.97
N ILE A 115 4.62 20.64 -3.75
CA ILE A 115 4.98 22.07 -3.76
C ILE A 115 3.87 22.88 -4.42
N ASP A 116 3.32 22.38 -5.54
CA ASP A 116 2.21 23.04 -6.23
C ASP A 116 0.98 23.13 -5.32
N PHE A 117 0.63 22.03 -4.64
CA PHE A 117 -0.49 22.02 -3.70
C PHE A 117 -0.30 22.95 -2.51
N ALA A 118 0.90 23.01 -1.94
CA ALA A 118 1.20 23.94 -0.86
C ALA A 118 1.06 25.40 -1.33
N PHE A 119 1.54 25.70 -2.54
CA PHE A 119 1.41 27.03 -3.13
C PHE A 119 -0.05 27.43 -3.36
N ASP A 120 -0.88 26.52 -3.89
CA ASP A 120 -2.31 26.75 -4.07
C ASP A 120 -3.01 27.02 -2.72
N ALA A 121 -2.70 26.24 -1.68
CA ALA A 121 -3.23 26.46 -0.34
C ALA A 121 -2.82 27.84 0.23
N PHE A 122 -1.56 28.25 0.09
CA PHE A 122 -1.12 29.57 0.55
C PHE A 122 -1.76 30.72 -0.22
N LYS A 123 -1.96 30.56 -1.53
CA LYS A 123 -2.70 31.54 -2.36
C LYS A 123 -4.14 31.69 -1.88
N GLU A 124 -4.82 30.59 -1.62
CA GLU A 124 -6.21 30.60 -1.14
C GLU A 124 -6.31 31.27 0.23
N ILE A 125 -5.44 30.90 1.18
CA ILE A 125 -5.39 31.53 2.52
C ILE A 125 -5.18 33.04 2.40
N LYS A 126 -4.27 33.48 1.54
CA LYS A 126 -4.02 34.90 1.30
C LYS A 126 -5.26 35.60 0.71
N SER A 127 -5.87 35.01 -0.32
CA SER A 127 -7.06 35.57 -0.97
C SER A 127 -8.25 35.69 -0.01
N LEU A 128 -8.51 34.66 0.80
CA LEU A 128 -9.54 34.68 1.84
C LEU A 128 -9.23 35.73 2.90
N GLY A 129 -7.97 35.84 3.32
CA GLY A 129 -7.52 36.87 4.27
C GLY A 129 -7.79 38.29 3.78
N GLU A 130 -7.48 38.57 2.51
CA GLU A 130 -7.75 39.87 1.87
C GLU A 130 -9.26 40.13 1.73
N LYS A 131 -10.03 39.12 1.29
CA LYS A 131 -11.46 39.24 1.03
C LYS A 131 -12.31 39.44 2.29
N TYR A 132 -11.96 38.75 3.38
CA TYR A 132 -12.75 38.73 4.62
C TYR A 132 -12.09 39.48 5.78
N SER A 133 -11.00 40.23 5.52
CA SER A 133 -10.22 40.95 6.55
C SER A 133 -9.68 40.04 7.67
N GLY A 134 -9.35 38.80 7.30
CA GLY A 134 -8.82 37.78 8.21
C GLY A 134 -9.05 36.37 7.68
N CYS A 135 -8.10 35.47 7.96
CA CYS A 135 -8.22 34.04 7.67
C CYS A 135 -7.49 33.25 8.77
N THR A 136 -8.09 32.16 9.23
CA THR A 136 -7.47 31.23 10.16
C THR A 136 -7.37 29.87 9.48
N ALA A 137 -6.14 29.38 9.30
CA ALA A 137 -5.89 28.04 8.80
C ALA A 137 -5.73 27.06 9.97
N ILE A 138 -6.43 25.92 9.90
CA ILE A 138 -6.38 24.88 10.93
C ILE A 138 -5.69 23.66 10.32
N GLY A 139 -4.57 23.25 10.90
CA GLY A 139 -3.88 22.00 10.57
C GLY A 139 -4.32 20.89 11.52
N LEU A 140 -4.73 19.74 10.96
CA LEU A 140 -5.06 18.53 11.71
C LEU A 140 -4.14 17.40 11.28
N ASP A 141 -3.68 16.59 12.24
CA ASP A 141 -2.87 15.40 11.98
C ASP A 141 -3.56 14.17 12.59
N ILE A 142 -3.69 13.11 11.79
CA ILE A 142 -4.31 11.86 12.21
C ILE A 142 -3.19 10.85 12.50
N THR A 143 -3.05 10.48 13.78
CA THR A 143 -2.04 9.50 14.19
C THR A 143 -2.46 8.08 13.81
N GLY A 144 -1.58 7.36 13.10
CA GLY A 144 -1.78 5.93 12.82
C GLY A 144 -3.00 5.64 11.95
N PHE A 145 -3.30 6.47 10.94
CA PHE A 145 -4.50 6.33 10.08
C PHE A 145 -4.70 4.90 9.56
N PHE A 146 -3.68 4.29 8.96
CA PHE A 146 -3.79 2.93 8.40
C PHE A 146 -3.85 1.83 9.46
N ASP A 147 -3.22 2.04 10.62
CA ASP A 147 -3.17 1.05 11.70
C ASP A 147 -4.52 0.99 12.45
N ASN A 148 -5.30 2.08 12.42
CA ASN A 148 -6.57 2.24 13.14
C ASN A 148 -7.79 2.40 12.20
N LEU A 149 -7.64 2.12 10.90
CA LEU A 149 -8.73 2.26 9.95
C LEU A 149 -9.83 1.24 10.24
N ASP A 150 -11.07 1.70 10.39
CA ASP A 150 -12.23 0.82 10.56
C ASP A 150 -12.45 0.01 9.26
N HIS A 151 -12.29 -1.31 9.38
CA HIS A 151 -12.39 -2.23 8.25
C HIS A 151 -13.81 -2.40 7.74
N GLU A 152 -14.82 -2.29 8.60
CA GLU A 152 -16.21 -2.32 8.17
C GLU A 152 -16.53 -1.02 7.42
N LEU A 153 -16.09 0.14 7.91
CA LEU A 153 -16.24 1.39 7.16
C LEU A 153 -15.57 1.32 5.78
N LEU A 154 -14.34 0.80 5.70
CA LEU A 154 -13.63 0.60 4.44
C LEU A 154 -14.41 -0.32 3.48
N LYS A 155 -14.94 -1.44 3.99
CA LYS A 155 -15.73 -2.39 3.21
C LYS A 155 -17.01 -1.76 2.67
N HIS A 156 -17.75 -1.03 3.51
CA HIS A 156 -18.97 -0.30 3.10
C HIS A 156 -18.67 0.78 2.08
N SER A 157 -17.56 1.51 2.25
CA SER A 157 -17.13 2.54 1.29
C SER A 157 -16.79 1.91 -0.06
N TRP A 158 -16.12 0.77 -0.06
CA TRP A 158 -15.80 0.02 -1.29
C TRP A 158 -17.07 -0.51 -1.97
N GLN A 159 -18.02 -1.07 -1.21
CA GLN A 159 -19.34 -1.49 -1.68
C GLN A 159 -20.11 -0.35 -2.37
N GLN A 160 -20.17 0.82 -1.72
CA GLN A 160 -20.80 2.02 -2.26
C GLN A 160 -20.10 2.48 -3.54
N LEU A 161 -18.77 2.50 -3.56
CA LEU A 161 -17.97 2.91 -4.70
C LEU A 161 -18.28 2.09 -5.97
N ILE A 162 -18.47 0.79 -5.83
CA ILE A 162 -18.81 -0.11 -6.94
C ILE A 162 -20.32 -0.32 -7.13
N ASN A 163 -21.14 0.41 -6.37
CA ASN A 163 -22.60 0.30 -6.35
C ASN A 163 -23.11 -1.15 -6.16
N LYS A 164 -22.61 -1.83 -5.13
CA LYS A 164 -23.02 -3.19 -4.76
C LYS A 164 -23.32 -3.27 -3.27
N ASN A 165 -24.38 -3.98 -2.89
CA ASN A 165 -24.72 -4.23 -1.49
C ASN A 165 -23.72 -5.18 -0.80
N VAL A 166 -23.04 -6.03 -1.56
CA VAL A 166 -22.04 -7.00 -1.10
C VAL A 166 -20.84 -6.95 -2.03
N LEU A 167 -19.62 -7.02 -1.49
CA LEU A 167 -18.43 -7.11 -2.34
C LEU A 167 -18.47 -8.42 -3.12
N PRO A 168 -18.30 -8.38 -4.46
CA PRO A 168 -18.06 -9.58 -5.25
C PRO A 168 -16.89 -10.40 -4.69
N ASP A 169 -16.90 -11.73 -4.90
CA ASP A 169 -15.95 -12.65 -4.25
C ASP A 169 -14.47 -12.29 -4.50
N ASP A 170 -14.16 -11.78 -5.68
CA ASP A 170 -12.85 -11.34 -6.10
C ASP A 170 -12.43 -10.05 -5.40
N HIS A 171 -13.32 -9.06 -5.32
CA HIS A 171 -13.11 -7.85 -4.52
C HIS A 171 -12.97 -8.17 -3.02
N PHE A 172 -13.78 -9.09 -2.50
CA PHE A 172 -13.71 -9.52 -1.11
C PHE A 172 -12.40 -10.24 -0.82
N ALA A 173 -11.88 -11.05 -1.75
CA ALA A 173 -10.58 -11.69 -1.60
C ALA A 173 -9.45 -10.66 -1.46
N VAL A 174 -9.47 -9.59 -2.27
CA VAL A 174 -8.50 -8.48 -2.17
C VAL A 174 -8.69 -7.67 -0.89
N PHE A 175 -9.92 -7.31 -0.54
CA PHE A 175 -10.21 -6.63 0.73
C PHE A 175 -9.70 -7.44 1.93
N ARG A 176 -9.97 -8.75 1.94
CA ARG A 176 -9.52 -9.66 3.01
C ARG A 176 -8.01 -9.76 3.07
N SER A 177 -7.31 -9.79 1.94
CA SER A 177 -5.85 -9.87 1.92
C SER A 177 -5.18 -8.58 2.39
N LEU A 178 -5.85 -7.43 2.28
CA LEU A 178 -5.38 -6.13 2.79
C LEU A 178 -5.69 -5.92 4.28
N THR A 179 -6.79 -6.48 4.78
CA THR A 179 -7.28 -6.28 6.17
C THR A 179 -6.89 -7.41 7.13
N LYS A 180 -6.70 -8.63 6.61
CA LYS A 180 -6.32 -9.82 7.39
C LYS A 180 -5.05 -10.43 6.82
N PHE A 181 -4.01 -9.61 6.71
CA PHE A 181 -2.73 -10.03 6.15
C PHE A 181 -1.87 -10.77 7.18
N SER A 182 -0.83 -11.42 6.67
CA SER A 182 0.23 -11.98 7.50
C SER A 182 1.57 -11.46 7.00
N LYS A 183 2.58 -11.54 7.85
CA LYS A 183 3.93 -11.09 7.52
C LYS A 183 4.98 -12.09 7.99
N VAL A 184 6.12 -12.03 7.33
CA VAL A 184 7.34 -12.74 7.70
C VAL A 184 8.48 -11.73 7.74
N ASP A 185 9.25 -11.72 8.83
CA ASP A 185 10.44 -10.88 8.93
C ASP A 185 11.54 -11.36 7.96
N ARG A 186 12.09 -10.43 7.18
CA ARG A 186 13.05 -10.73 6.12
C ARG A 186 14.35 -11.30 6.67
N SER A 187 14.89 -10.76 7.75
CA SER A 187 16.17 -11.22 8.31
C SER A 187 16.02 -12.64 8.85
N SER A 188 14.94 -12.90 9.59
CA SER A 188 14.59 -14.23 10.10
C SER A 188 14.39 -15.25 8.98
N LEU A 189 13.69 -14.85 7.91
CA LEU A 189 13.48 -15.69 6.73
C LEU A 189 14.78 -16.01 6.00
N TYR A 190 15.63 -15.01 5.80
CA TYR A 190 16.90 -15.18 5.09
C TYR A 190 17.85 -16.06 5.89
N LYS A 191 17.91 -15.87 7.21
CA LYS A 191 18.67 -16.74 8.12
C LYS A 191 18.20 -18.20 8.05
N LEU A 192 16.89 -18.46 8.02
CA LEU A 192 16.35 -19.82 7.94
C LEU A 192 16.70 -20.50 6.60
N LEU A 193 16.70 -19.74 5.51
CA LEU A 193 16.89 -20.24 4.14
C LEU A 193 18.35 -20.14 3.65
N ASP A 194 19.27 -19.75 4.53
CA ASP A 194 20.68 -19.50 4.21
C ASP A 194 20.86 -18.55 3.00
N ILE A 195 20.16 -17.42 3.05
CA ILE A 195 20.21 -16.36 2.02
C ILE A 195 21.05 -15.20 2.57
N SER A 196 22.08 -14.79 1.81
CA SER A 196 22.89 -13.62 2.14
C SER A 196 22.06 -12.35 2.17
N GLU A 197 22.17 -11.54 3.23
CA GLU A 197 21.51 -10.22 3.29
C GLU A 197 22.12 -9.21 2.30
N HIS A 198 23.42 -9.36 1.99
CA HIS A 198 24.16 -8.43 1.12
C HIS A 198 24.08 -8.82 -0.36
N ASN A 199 23.99 -10.11 -0.68
CA ASN A 199 23.78 -10.60 -2.05
C ASN A 199 22.63 -11.62 -2.13
N PRO A 200 21.38 -11.20 -1.82
CA PRO A 200 20.27 -12.14 -1.70
C PRO A 200 19.85 -12.76 -3.04
N LYS A 201 20.10 -12.07 -4.15
CA LYS A 201 19.64 -12.46 -5.50
C LYS A 201 20.60 -13.37 -6.26
N ASN A 202 21.68 -13.85 -5.64
CA ASN A 202 22.70 -14.68 -6.28
C ASN A 202 22.08 -15.87 -7.05
N ASP A 203 21.81 -15.69 -8.34
CA ASP A 203 21.02 -16.56 -9.24
C ASP A 203 19.62 -16.97 -8.75
N ARG A 204 19.02 -16.18 -7.85
CA ARG A 204 17.70 -16.44 -7.26
C ARG A 204 16.63 -15.53 -7.84
N PHE A 205 15.48 -16.13 -8.13
CA PHE A 205 14.26 -15.43 -8.59
C PHE A 205 13.13 -15.48 -7.56
N ARG A 206 13.30 -16.26 -6.49
CA ARG A 206 12.38 -16.40 -5.34
C ARG A 206 13.18 -16.82 -4.11
N VAL A 207 12.66 -16.58 -2.90
CA VAL A 207 13.32 -16.94 -1.64
C VAL A 207 13.35 -18.45 -1.41
N CYS A 208 12.26 -19.16 -1.73
CA CYS A 208 12.18 -20.61 -1.64
C CYS A 208 11.08 -21.16 -2.57
N SER A 209 11.03 -22.48 -2.74
CA SER A 209 9.96 -23.19 -3.45
C SER A 209 8.66 -23.27 -2.61
N PRO A 210 7.51 -23.54 -3.24
CA PRO A 210 6.25 -23.76 -2.51
C PRO A 210 6.32 -24.91 -1.50
N ALA A 211 7.14 -25.94 -1.77
CA ALA A 211 7.35 -27.06 -0.84
C ALA A 211 8.14 -26.60 0.40
N GLU A 212 9.24 -25.88 0.20
CA GLU A 212 10.05 -25.31 1.29
C GLU A 212 9.27 -24.26 2.10
N PHE A 213 8.42 -23.46 1.46
CA PHE A 213 7.53 -22.56 2.19
C PHE A 213 6.64 -23.30 3.19
N ARG A 214 6.05 -24.43 2.78
CA ARG A 214 5.21 -25.25 3.67
C ARG A 214 6.04 -25.99 4.74
N ASN A 215 7.16 -26.58 4.33
CA ASN A 215 7.92 -27.50 5.20
C ASN A 215 8.93 -26.78 6.10
N LEU A 216 9.36 -25.57 5.75
CA LEU A 216 10.33 -24.80 6.52
C LEU A 216 9.68 -23.54 7.10
N VAL A 217 9.18 -22.63 6.27
CA VAL A 217 8.71 -21.31 6.73
C VAL A 217 7.49 -21.45 7.64
N ARG A 218 6.48 -22.22 7.23
CA ARG A 218 5.28 -22.50 8.05
C ARG A 218 5.62 -23.37 9.26
N ALA A 219 6.42 -24.42 9.08
CA ALA A 219 6.78 -25.34 10.16
C ALA A 219 7.57 -24.64 11.30
N ASN A 220 8.45 -23.70 10.95
CA ASN A 220 9.21 -22.90 11.90
C ASN A 220 8.43 -21.67 12.42
N LYS A 221 7.11 -21.58 12.15
CA LYS A 221 6.20 -20.55 12.68
C LYS A 221 6.67 -19.11 12.44
N LEU A 222 7.34 -18.85 11.31
CA LEU A 222 7.80 -17.50 10.95
C LEU A 222 6.67 -16.56 10.49
N ILE A 223 5.47 -17.10 10.24
CA ILE A 223 4.32 -16.32 9.77
C ILE A 223 3.60 -15.72 10.96
N VAL A 224 3.57 -14.39 11.04
CA VAL A 224 2.82 -13.64 12.04
C VAL A 224 1.53 -13.13 11.40
N LEU A 225 0.39 -13.49 12.00
CA LEU A 225 -0.91 -12.96 11.60
C LEU A 225 -1.04 -11.53 12.12
N PHE A 226 -1.45 -10.62 11.23
CA PHE A 226 -1.84 -9.27 11.59
C PHE A 226 -3.36 -9.17 11.40
N CYS A 227 -4.08 -9.29 12.52
CA CYS A 227 -5.43 -8.75 12.60
C CYS A 227 -5.29 -7.42 13.32
N THR A 228 -5.52 -6.32 12.63
CA THR A 228 -5.97 -5.11 13.33
C THR A 228 -7.32 -5.48 13.94
N GLN A 229 -7.40 -5.47 15.27
CA GLN A 229 -8.68 -5.61 15.96
C GLN A 229 -9.51 -4.38 15.60
N ASN A 230 -10.60 -4.59 14.88
CA ASN A 230 -11.88 -3.90 14.98
C ASN A 230 -12.89 -4.73 14.19
#